data_AF-A0A6G4W6T6-F1
#
_entry.id   AF-A0A6G4W6T6-F1
#
_cell.length_a   1.000
_cell.length_b   1.000
_cell.length_c   1.000
_cell.angle_alpha   90.00
_cell.angle_beta   90.00
_cell.angle_gamma   90.00
#
_symmetry.space_group_name_H-M   'P 1'
#
loop_
_entity.id
_entity.type
_entity.pdbx_description
1 polymer ?
#
loop_
_entity_poly.entity_id
_entity_poly.type
_entity_poly.pdbx_seq_one_letter_code
_entity_poly.pdbx_strand_id
1 'polypeptide(L)' 'MSDKALWAKCKECSHVWAVAYLPMELEKVAKLALAARCPKCASASIAVASKADVPADGAPA' A
#
# COMPACT_ATOMS: atom_id res chain seq x y z
N MET A 1 -15.87 2.48 12.23
CA MET A 1 -14.46 2.42 12.66
C MET A 1 -13.62 2.69 11.44
N SER A 2 -12.73 3.68 11.48
CA SER A 2 -11.97 4.10 10.29
C SER A 2 -10.69 3.30 10.19
N ASP A 3 -10.78 2.07 9.67
CA ASP A 3 -9.65 1.25 9.26
C ASP A 3 -8.87 1.98 8.15
N LYS A 4 -7.91 2.82 8.56
CA LYS A 4 -7.02 3.51 7.63
C LYS A 4 -6.08 2.46 7.06
N ALA A 5 -6.38 1.98 5.86
CA ALA A 5 -5.45 1.19 5.10
C ALA A 5 -4.28 2.06 4.62
N LEU A 6 -3.06 1.57 4.76
CA LEU A 6 -1.88 2.09 4.09
C LEU A 6 -1.85 1.51 2.68
N TRP A 7 -1.86 2.37 1.68
CA TRP A 7 -1.80 1.98 0.29
C TRP A 7 -0.42 2.25 -0.28
N ALA A 8 0.05 1.36 -1.15
CA ALA A 8 1.28 1.54 -1.88
C ALA A 8 1.01 1.51 -3.38
N LYS A 9 1.80 2.30 -4.10
CA LYS A 9 1.78 2.44 -5.55
C LYS A 9 3.13 2.00 -6.10
N CYS A 10 3.13 1.06 -7.02
CA CYS A 10 4.35 0.73 -7.74
C CYS A 10 4.71 1.83 -8.74
N LYS A 11 5.99 2.18 -8.83
CA LYS A 11 6.48 3.19 -9.77
C LYS A 11 6.59 2.70 -11.22
N GLU A 12 6.60 1.39 -11.43
CA GLU A 12 6.74 0.81 -12.78
C GLU A 12 5.41 0.37 -13.37
N CYS A 13 4.65 -0.43 -12.62
CA CYS A 13 3.37 -0.97 -13.04
C CYS A 13 2.19 0.01 -12.78
N SER A 14 2.44 1.11 -12.03
CA SER A 14 1.42 2.05 -11.52
C SER A 14 0.27 1.40 -10.75
N HIS A 15 0.44 0.15 -10.32
CA HIS A 15 -0.56 -0.61 -9.59
C HIS A 15 -0.61 -0.14 -8.13
N VAL A 16 -1.81 -0.05 -7.56
CA VAL A 16 -2.06 0.43 -6.21
C VAL A 16 -2.70 -0.71 -5.40
N TRP A 17 -2.17 -1.01 -4.22
CA TRP A 17 -2.70 -2.06 -3.33
C TRP A 17 -2.57 -1.68 -1.87
N ALA A 18 -3.39 -2.29 -1.01
CA ALA A 18 -3.32 -2.12 0.43
C ALA A 18 -2.17 -2.96 1.01
N VAL A 19 -1.24 -2.30 1.71
CA VAL A 19 -0.07 -2.92 2.36
C VAL A 19 -0.39 -3.32 3.80
N ALA A 20 -1.16 -2.50 4.51
CA ALA A 20 -1.50 -2.76 5.90
C ALA A 20 -2.82 -2.08 6.28
N TYR A 21 -3.54 -2.67 7.22
CA TYR A 21 -4.71 -2.08 7.85
C TYR A 21 -4.36 -1.68 9.29
N LEU A 22 -4.64 -0.44 9.67
CA LEU A 22 -4.51 0.02 11.06
C LEU A 22 -5.68 -0.49 11.91
N PRO A 23 -5.50 -0.72 13.23
CA PRO A 23 -4.35 -0.32 14.05
C PRO A 23 -3.26 -1.40 14.14
N MET A 24 -2.20 -1.23 13.35
CA MET A 24 -0.94 -1.96 13.45
C MET A 24 0.18 -1.00 13.88
N GLU A 25 1.17 -1.52 14.60
CA GLU A 25 2.40 -0.80 14.96
C GLU A 25 3.08 -0.20 13.73
N LEU A 26 3.38 1.10 13.77
CA LEU A 26 4.01 1.85 12.67
C LEU A 26 5.28 1.18 12.14
N GLU A 27 6.10 0.60 13.03
CA GLU A 27 7.30 -0.15 12.64
C GLU A 27 6.99 -1.40 11.83
N LYS A 28 5.94 -2.14 12.18
CA LYS A 28 5.52 -3.33 11.42
C LYS A 28 4.99 -2.92 10.05
N VAL A 29 4.23 -1.84 9.99
CA VAL A 29 3.73 -1.28 8.74
C VAL A 29 4.88 -0.82 7.84
N ALA A 30 5.88 -0.13 8.40
CA ALA A 30 7.06 0.29 7.66
C ALA A 30 7.86 -0.91 7.13
N LYS A 31 8.10 -1.94 7.95
CA LYS A 31 8.77 -3.18 7.54
C LYS A 31 8.00 -3.90 6.43
N LEU A 32 6.67 -3.99 6.52
CA LEU A 32 5.82 -4.57 5.49
C LEU A 32 5.84 -3.77 4.19
N ALA A 33 5.80 -2.45 4.26
CA ALA A 33 5.90 -1.58 3.08
C ALA A 33 7.26 -1.68 2.38
N LEU A 34 8.34 -1.84 3.15
CA LEU A 34 9.70 -1.97 2.63
C LEU A 34 9.96 -3.36 2.05
N ALA A 35 9.31 -4.39 2.58
CA ALA A 35 9.36 -5.76 2.07
C ALA A 35 8.34 -6.04 0.97
N ALA A 36 7.34 -5.17 0.78
CA ALA A 36 6.33 -5.34 -0.25
C ALA A 36 6.97 -5.36 -1.65
N ARG A 37 6.32 -6.04 -2.59
CA ARG A 37 6.66 -6.04 -4.02
C ARG A 37 5.38 -5.84 -4.83
N CYS A 38 5.45 -5.22 -6.02
CA CYS A 38 4.26 -5.11 -6.90
C CYS A 38 3.76 -6.53 -7.19
N PRO A 39 2.50 -6.91 -6.85
CA PRO A 39 1.98 -8.24 -7.16
C PRO A 39 1.87 -8.49 -8.67
N LYS A 40 1.86 -7.41 -9.48
CA LYS A 40 1.74 -7.48 -10.94
C LYS A 40 3.08 -7.59 -11.68
N CYS A 41 4.14 -6.95 -11.20
CA CYS A 41 5.44 -6.92 -11.88
C CYS A 41 6.63 -7.36 -11.02
N ALA A 42 6.37 -7.80 -9.79
CA ALA A 42 7.38 -8.23 -8.81
C ALA A 42 8.46 -7.19 -8.46
N SER A 43 8.32 -5.93 -8.90
CA SER A 43 9.32 -4.92 -8.64
C SER A 43 9.30 -4.46 -7.18
N ALA A 44 10.49 -4.16 -6.66
CA ALA A 44 10.70 -3.57 -5.34
C ALA A 44 10.57 -2.03 -5.35
N SER A 45 10.35 -1.44 -6.53
CA SER A 45 10.21 -0.01 -6.73
C SER A 45 8.80 0.46 -6.39
N ILE A 46 8.54 0.66 -5.10
CA ILE A 46 7.24 1.05 -4.58
C ILE A 46 7.32 2.40 -3.85
N ALA A 47 6.26 3.19 -3.95
CA ALA A 47 6.03 4.40 -3.19
C ALA A 47 4.77 4.27 -2.34
N VAL A 48 4.69 5.00 -1.24
CA VAL A 48 3.43 5.13 -0.49
C VAL A 48 2.45 5.94 -1.33
N ALA A 49 1.24 5.41 -1.54
CA ALA A 49 0.21 6.09 -2.31
C ALA A 49 -0.37 7.25 -1.49
N SER A 50 -0.57 8.40 -2.13
CA SER A 50 -1.22 9.54 -1.49
C SER A 50 -2.73 9.29 -1.42
N LYS A 51 -3.43 9.98 -0.51
CA LYS A 51 -4.91 9.91 -0.40
C LYS A 51 -5.65 10.15 -1.73
N ALA A 52 -5.03 10.81 -2.70
CA ALA A 52 -5.58 11.04 -4.03
C ALA A 52 -5.52 9.82 -4.97
N ASP A 53 -4.58 8.91 -4.75
CA ASP A 53 -4.40 7.67 -5.53
C ASP A 53 -5.18 6.48 -4.95
N VAL A 54 -5.78 6.65 -3.77
CA VAL A 54 -6.48 5.60 -3.03
C VAL A 54 -7.96 5.63 -3.37
N PRO A 55 -8.58 4.53 -3.83
CA PRO A 55 -10.02 4.47 -4.01
C PRO A 55 -10.70 4.66 -2.64
N ALA A 56 -11.67 5.58 -2.59
CA ALA A 56 -12.32 6.06 -1.36
C ALA A 56 -13.02 4.95 -0.53
N ASP A 57 -13.13 3.73 -1.07
CA ASP A 57 -13.96 2.65 -0.53
C ASP A 57 -13.19 1.53 0.19
N GLY A 58 -11.87 1.61 0.34
CA GLY A 58 -11.15 0.60 1.12
C GLY A 58 -11.06 -0.81 0.48
N ALA A 59 -11.59 -0.98 -0.74
CA ALA A 59 -11.63 -2.25 -1.44
C ALA A 59 -10.37 -2.46 -2.30
N PRO A 60 -9.66 -3.58 -2.16
CA PRO A 60 -8.55 -3.91 -3.07
C PRO A 60 -9.09 -4.11 -4.49
N ALA A 61 -8.47 -3.47 -5.47
CA ALA A 61 -8.71 -3.68 -6.90
C ALA A 61 -7.87 -4.86 -7.44
#